data_AF-A0A645IPM3-F1
#
_entry.id   AF-A0A645IPM3-F1
#
_cell.length_a   1.000
_cell.length_b   1.000
_cell.length_c   1.000
_cell.angle_alpha   90.00
_cell.angle_beta   90.00
_cell.angle_gamma   90.00
#
_symmetry.space_group_name_H-M   'P 1'
#
loop_
_entity.id
_entity.type
_entity.pdbx_description
1 polymer ?
#
loop_
_entity_poly.entity_id
_entity_poly.type
_entity_poly.pdbx_seq_one_letter_code
_entity_poly.pdbx_strand_id
1 'polypeptide(L)'
;MRTISVILSTVLGAVGILVYEQSFGFIQLYMGPFYMAFPAVAAILLGGASVNKATMVNVVVGTFLFQGILTMTPSVINSVMQTDMSEVIRIIVSNGMILYALTRKVTVKR
;
A
#
# COMPACT_ATOMS: atom_id res chain seq x y z
N MET A 1 -4.41 -1.83 -29.48
CA MET A 1 -3.85 -1.08 -28.34
C MET A 1 -4.66 -1.25 -27.06
N ARG A 2 -5.95 -0.91 -26.99
CA ARG A 2 -6.78 -1.08 -25.76
C ARG A 2 -6.76 -2.50 -25.16
N THR A 3 -6.99 -3.53 -25.98
CA THR A 3 -7.11 -4.92 -25.49
C THR A 3 -5.80 -5.43 -24.88
N ILE A 4 -4.66 -5.11 -25.51
CA ILE A 4 -3.33 -5.49 -25.00
C ILE A 4 -3.08 -4.80 -23.66
N SER A 5 -3.38 -3.50 -23.53
CA SER A 5 -3.23 -2.78 -22.26
C SER A 5 -4.11 -3.35 -21.15
N VAL A 6 -5.34 -3.75 -21.47
CA VAL A 6 -6.24 -4.41 -20.50
C VAL A 6 -5.65 -5.74 -20.06
N ILE A 7 -5.25 -6.60 -21.01
CA ILE A 7 -4.65 -7.91 -20.71
C ILE A 7 -3.41 -7.75 -19.85
N LEU A 8 -2.50 -6.83 -20.21
CA LEU A 8 -1.29 -6.55 -19.42
C LEU A 8 -1.62 -6.07 -18.01
N SER A 9 -2.61 -5.18 -17.85
CA SER A 9 -3.02 -4.70 -16.52
C SER A 9 -3.62 -5.82 -15.66
N THR A 10 -4.40 -6.72 -16.26
CA THR A 10 -5.02 -7.84 -15.55
C THR A 10 -3.97 -8.88 -15.15
N VAL A 11 -3.01 -9.17 -16.02
CA VAL A 11 -1.89 -10.09 -15.72
C VAL A 11 -1.01 -9.52 -14.61
N LEU A 12 -0.62 -8.23 -14.69
CA LEU A 12 0.16 -7.58 -13.65
C LEU A 12 -0.59 -7.53 -12.31
N GLY A 13 -1.90 -7.28 -12.33
CA GLY A 13 -2.75 -7.33 -11.14
C GLY A 13 -2.81 -8.72 -10.51
N ALA A 14 -3.00 -9.76 -11.33
CA ALA A 14 -3.04 -11.15 -10.86
C ALA A 14 -1.72 -11.59 -10.23
N VAL A 15 -0.58 -11.27 -10.87
CA VAL A 15 0.75 -11.55 -10.31
C VAL A 15 0.94 -10.81 -8.98
N GLY A 16 0.51 -9.55 -8.89
CA GLY A 16 0.61 -8.77 -7.66
C GLY A 16 -0.18 -9.37 -6.49
N ILE A 17 -1.38 -9.89 -6.74
CA ILE A 17 -2.20 -10.56 -5.71
C ILE A 17 -1.50 -11.82 -5.20
N LEU A 18 -0.94 -12.64 -6.10
CA LEU A 18 -0.23 -13.86 -5.71
C LEU A 18 1.01 -13.57 -4.84
N VAL A 19 1.78 -12.55 -5.20
CA VAL A 19 2.95 -12.13 -4.41
C VAL A 19 2.53 -11.57 -3.05
N TYR A 20 1.43 -10.83 -2.99
CA TYR A 20 0.87 -10.33 -1.72
C TYR A 20 0.41 -11.48 -0.81
N GLU A 21 -0.29 -12.46 -1.34
CA GLU A 21 -0.75 -13.63 -0.58
C GLU A 21 0.40 -14.50 -0.06
N GLN A 22 1.51 -14.62 -0.81
CA GLN A 22 2.71 -15.30 -0.32
C GLN A 22 3.29 -14.67 0.95
N SER A 23 3.11 -13.36 1.15
CA SER A 23 3.57 -12.68 2.38
C SER A 23 2.82 -13.13 3.63
N PHE A 24 1.64 -13.75 3.52
CA PHE A 24 0.87 -14.26 4.65
C PHE A 24 1.17 -15.72 5.00
N GLY A 25 1.89 -16.45 4.14
CA GLY A 25 2.19 -17.88 4.33
C GLY A 25 1.02 -18.83 4.03
N PHE A 26 -0.14 -18.31 3.59
CA PHE A 26 -1.31 -19.08 3.15
C PHE A 26 -2.13 -18.30 2.11
N ILE A 27 -2.78 -19.01 1.20
CA ILE A 27 -3.58 -18.42 0.12
C ILE A 27 -4.95 -18.00 0.68
N GLN A 28 -5.23 -16.70 0.75
CA GLN A 28 -6.51 -16.14 1.22
C GLN A 28 -7.43 -15.75 0.06
N LEU A 29 -8.07 -16.75 -0.57
CA LEU A 29 -8.93 -16.57 -1.76
C LEU A 29 -10.10 -15.57 -1.58
N TYR A 30 -10.54 -15.28 -0.35
CA TYR A 30 -11.69 -14.41 -0.08
C TYR A 30 -11.31 -12.96 0.29
N MET A 31 -10.34 -12.78 1.19
CA MET A 31 -10.05 -11.47 1.77
C MET A 31 -8.71 -10.89 1.32
N GLY A 32 -7.76 -11.73 0.87
CA GLY A 32 -6.44 -11.30 0.42
C GLY A 32 -6.51 -10.30 -0.75
N PRO A 33 -7.21 -10.62 -1.86
CA PRO A 33 -7.35 -9.72 -3.00
C PRO A 33 -8.05 -8.41 -2.64
N PHE A 34 -9.05 -8.46 -1.77
CA PHE A 34 -9.82 -7.28 -1.35
C PHE A 34 -8.96 -6.32 -0.51
N TYR A 35 -8.13 -6.87 0.38
CA TYR A 35 -7.23 -6.07 1.21
C TYR A 35 -6.01 -5.54 0.46
N MET A 36 -5.66 -6.05 -0.71
CA MET A 36 -4.55 -5.53 -1.52
C MET A 36 -4.87 -4.17 -2.17
N ALA A 37 -6.14 -3.92 -2.51
CA ALA A 37 -6.56 -2.67 -3.14
C ALA A 37 -6.34 -1.46 -2.23
N PHE A 38 -6.53 -1.64 -0.92
CA PHE A 38 -6.45 -0.56 0.07
C PHE A 38 -5.04 0.05 0.22
N PRO A 39 -3.95 -0.71 0.46
CA PRO A 39 -2.59 -0.19 0.47
C PRO A 39 -2.15 0.34 -0.89
N ALA A 40 -2.62 -0.24 -2.00
CA ALA A 40 -2.31 0.26 -3.34
C ALA A 40 -2.86 1.68 -3.57
N VAL A 41 -4.11 1.93 -3.18
CA VAL A 41 -4.71 3.27 -3.24
C VAL A 41 -4.01 4.24 -2.30
N ALA A 42 -3.70 3.81 -1.08
CA ALA A 42 -2.99 4.63 -0.10
C ALA A 42 -1.59 5.04 -0.58
N ALA A 43 -0.83 4.11 -1.17
CA ALA A 43 0.51 4.37 -1.71
C ALA A 43 0.47 5.44 -2.81
N ILE A 44 -0.46 5.33 -3.77
CA ILE A 44 -0.60 6.29 -4.86
C ILE A 44 -0.99 7.69 -4.34
N LEU A 45 -1.87 7.76 -3.34
CA LEU A 45 -2.25 9.00 -2.68
C LEU A 45 -1.10 9.62 -1.88
N LEU A 46 -0.31 8.80 -1.19
CA LEU A 46 0.89 9.23 -0.46
C LEU A 46 1.95 9.78 -1.42
N GLY A 47 2.08 9.19 -2.61
CA GLY A 47 2.89 9.70 -3.73
C GLY A 47 2.39 11.01 -4.36
N GLY A 48 1.36 11.65 -3.80
CA GLY A 48 0.86 12.96 -4.22
C GLY A 48 -0.17 12.93 -5.36
N ALA A 49 -0.70 11.76 -5.72
CA ALA A 49 -1.76 11.68 -6.72
C ALA A 49 -3.05 12.35 -6.24
N SER A 50 -3.79 12.93 -7.18
CA SER A 50 -5.14 13.42 -6.92
C SER A 50 -6.19 12.42 -7.41
N VAL A 51 -7.37 12.40 -6.78
CA VAL A 51 -8.50 11.56 -7.20
C VAL A 51 -8.86 11.81 -8.67
N ASN A 52 -8.70 13.06 -9.12
CA ASN A 52 -8.97 13.46 -10.50
C ASN A 52 -7.76 13.33 -11.44
N LYS A 53 -6.55 13.13 -10.90
CA LYS A 53 -5.31 13.08 -11.70
C LYS A 53 -4.26 12.21 -11.01
N ALA A 54 -4.05 11.01 -11.54
CA ALA A 54 -2.97 10.11 -11.15
C ALA A 54 -2.02 9.92 -12.33
N THR A 55 -0.71 10.00 -12.10
CA THR A 55 0.31 9.72 -13.11
C THR A 55 1.18 8.54 -12.68
N MET A 56 1.84 7.87 -13.64
CA MET A 56 2.74 6.74 -13.35
C MET A 56 3.88 7.11 -12.38
N VAL A 57 4.32 8.37 -12.37
CA VAL A 57 5.35 8.86 -11.44
C VAL A 57 4.83 8.83 -10.00
N ASN A 58 3.57 9.22 -9.76
CA ASN A 58 2.97 9.15 -8.42
C ASN A 58 2.85 7.70 -7.93
N VAL A 59 2.61 6.75 -8.85
CA VAL A 59 2.54 5.32 -8.51
C VAL A 59 3.90 4.83 -8.03
N VAL A 60 4.96 5.08 -8.80
CA VAL A 60 6.32 4.62 -8.46
C VAL A 60 6.83 5.29 -7.18
N VAL A 61 6.70 6.61 -7.07
CA VAL A 61 7.13 7.34 -5.86
C VAL A 61 6.30 6.91 -4.64
N GLY A 62 4.99 6.77 -4.82
CA GLY A 62 4.06 6.37 -3.78
C GLY A 62 4.33 4.97 -3.24
N THR A 63 4.58 3.98 -4.10
CA THR A 63 4.89 2.61 -3.68
C THR A 63 6.22 2.52 -2.95
N PHE A 64 7.26 3.22 -3.43
CA PHE A 64 8.55 3.27 -2.73
C PHE A 64 8.45 3.91 -1.35
N LEU A 65 7.74 5.03 -1.23
CA LEU A 65 7.55 5.70 0.06
C LEU A 65 6.73 4.83 1.02
N PHE A 66 5.64 4.24 0.54
CA PHE A 66 4.79 3.38 1.36
C PHE A 66 5.56 2.14 1.86
N GLN A 67 6.26 1.43 0.97
CA GLN A 67 7.05 0.27 1.34
C GLN A 67 8.25 0.63 2.22
N GLY A 68 8.90 1.78 1.96
CA GLY A 68 10.01 2.28 2.76
C GLY A 68 9.59 2.57 4.20
N ILE A 69 8.46 3.24 4.40
CA ILE A 69 7.95 3.50 5.75
C ILE A 69 7.56 2.19 6.43
N LEU A 70 6.88 1.27 5.74
CA LEU A 70 6.48 -0.02 6.33
C LEU A 70 7.65 -0.91 6.75
N THR A 71 8.77 -0.86 6.03
CA THR A 71 9.97 -1.67 6.31
C THR A 71 10.92 -1.01 7.31
N MET A 72 10.99 0.32 7.33
CA MET A 72 11.85 1.06 8.27
C MET A 72 11.19 1.33 9.63
N THR A 73 9.86 1.46 9.69
CA THR A 73 9.15 1.68 10.96
C THR A 73 9.47 0.62 12.03
N PRO A 74 9.44 -0.69 11.73
CA PRO A 74 9.69 -1.72 12.74
C PRO A 74 11.15 -1.74 13.20
N SER A 75 12.10 -1.49 12.30
CA SER A 75 13.55 -1.51 12.61
C SER A 75 13.98 -0.31 13.43
N VAL A 76 13.49 0.89 13.09
CA VAL A 76 13.74 2.11 13.89
C VAL A 76 13.12 1.96 15.28
N ILE A 77 11.92 1.42 15.38
CA ILE A 77 11.23 1.32 16.68
C ILE A 77 11.76 0.17 17.53
N ASN A 78 12.14 -0.96 16.93
CA ASN A 78 12.81 -2.06 17.64
C ASN A 78 14.17 -1.62 18.22
N SER A 79 14.89 -0.73 17.52
CA SER A 79 16.15 -0.17 18.04
C SER A 79 15.97 0.76 19.24
N VAL A 80 14.77 1.31 19.45
CA VAL A 80 14.43 2.24 20.55
C VAL A 80 13.65 1.54 21.67
N MET A 81 12.85 0.54 21.33
CA MET A 81 11.97 -0.20 22.24
C MET A 81 12.17 -1.70 21.99
N GLN A 82 13.07 -2.31 22.76
CA GLN A 82 13.31 -3.76 22.76
C GLN A 82 12.11 -4.52 23.34
N THR A 83 11.02 -4.61 22.60
CA THR A 83 9.83 -5.35 23.04
C THR A 83 9.08 -5.88 21.83
N ASP A 84 8.37 -7.01 22.02
CA ASP A 84 7.51 -7.69 21.02
C ASP A 84 6.41 -6.79 20.39
N MET A 85 6.35 -5.51 20.75
CA MET A 85 5.46 -4.49 20.20
C MET A 85 5.82 -4.02 18.78
N SER A 86 6.99 -4.40 18.22
CA SER A 86 7.39 -3.97 16.86
C SER A 86 6.37 -4.36 15.78
N GLU A 87 5.77 -5.55 15.91
CA GLU A 87 4.74 -6.05 15.00
C GLU A 87 3.43 -5.25 15.11
N VAL A 88 2.99 -5.00 16.34
CA VAL A 88 1.79 -4.21 16.64
C VAL A 88 1.94 -2.78 16.12
N ILE A 89 3.12 -2.19 16.30
CA ILE A 89 3.41 -0.84 15.84
C ILE A 89 3.47 -0.77 14.31
N ARG A 90 4.00 -1.79 13.63
CA ARG A 90 3.93 -1.87 12.15
C ARG A 90 2.48 -1.86 11.67
N ILE A 91 1.60 -2.62 12.33
CA ILE A 91 0.17 -2.66 11.99
C ILE A 91 -0.50 -1.31 12.25
N ILE A 92 -0.21 -0.66 13.39
CA ILE A 92 -0.77 0.66 13.72
C ILE A 92 -0.29 1.73 12.73
N VAL A 93 1.00 1.77 12.41
CA VAL A 93 1.55 2.76 11.48
C VAL A 93 1.07 2.51 10.05
N SER A 94 1.00 1.25 9.61
CA SER A 94 0.42 0.90 8.30
C SER A 94 -1.02 1.41 8.17
N ASN A 95 -1.90 1.06 9.12
CA ASN A 95 -3.30 1.47 9.10
C ASN A 95 -3.46 2.99 9.31
N GLY A 96 -2.63 3.60 10.18
CA GLY A 96 -2.61 5.03 10.42
C GLY A 96 -2.16 5.85 9.22
N MET A 97 -1.17 5.36 8.45
CA MET A 97 -0.76 5.98 7.19
C MET A 97 -1.83 5.92 6.13
N ILE A 98 -2.54 4.79 6.03
CA ILE A 98 -3.65 4.66 5.08
C ILE A 98 -4.77 5.64 5.46
N LEU A 99 -5.12 5.71 6.75
CA LEU A 99 -6.09 6.69 7.27
C LEU A 99 -5.63 8.13 6.95
N TYR A 100 -4.36 8.47 7.15
CA TYR A 100 -3.81 9.77 6.83
C TYR A 100 -3.92 10.09 5.33
N ALA A 101 -3.53 9.15 4.47
CA ALA A 101 -3.58 9.31 3.01
C ALA A 101 -5.02 9.54 2.51
N LEU A 102 -6.00 8.84 3.11
CA LEU A 102 -7.43 9.00 2.79
C LEU A 102 -8.01 10.31 3.36
N THR A 103 -7.74 10.62 4.63
CA THR A 103 -8.27 11.82 5.31
C THR A 103 -7.70 13.10 4.74
N ARG A 104 -6.42 13.12 4.34
CA ARG A 104 -5.79 14.29 3.69
C ARG A 104 -6.57 14.76 2.47
N LYS A 105 -7.20 13.85 1.73
CA LYS A 105 -8.06 14.21 0.59
C LYS A 105 -9.43 14.73 0.99
N VAL A 106 -9.99 14.30 2.13
CA VAL A 106 -11.24 14.84 2.67
C VAL A 106 -11.07 16.32 3.05
N THR A 107 -9.91 16.67 3.63
CA THR A 107 -9.62 18.07 4.02
C THR A 107 -9.36 18.98 2.83
N VAL A 108 -8.80 18.46 1.72
CA VAL A 108 -8.54 19.24 0.48
C VAL A 108 -9.83 19.60 -0.28
N LYS A 109 -11.00 19.15 0.19
CA LYS A 109 -12.33 19.51 -0.37
C LYS A 109 -13.02 20.66 0.37
N ARG A 110 -12.31 21.44 1.18
CA ARG A 110 -12.81 22.72 1.73
C ARG A 110 -12.07 23.90 1.11
#